data_AF-A0A7S1QZJ5-F1
#
_entry.id   AF-A0A7S1QZJ5-F1
#
_cell.length_a   1.000
_cell.length_b   1.000
_cell.length_c   1.000
_cell.angle_alpha   90.00
_cell.angle_beta   90.00
_cell.angle_gamma   90.00
#
_symmetry.space_group_name_H-M   'P 1'
#
loop_
_entity.id
_entity.type
_entity.pdbx_description
1 polymer ?
#
loop_
_entity_poly.entity_id
_entity_poly.type
_entity_poly.pdbx_seq_one_letter_code
_entity_poly.pdbx_strand_id
1 'polypeptide(L)'
;GRTTVEHCSFSHGRLPNPENGCVANDQVFVQHMGLSWGETAALMAVHSLGRAKVENSGYDGFWSDAESSRKFNNNYFLSMLAKGWGPERAVAGNPAKNQWRRVDMDAGGRSGKEMMLDTDLCLAYVGDACVNDRSSPNGETCTPQPLKAADLDCCAWANAGKSRRARQLFNLNMCGTDQPPDNQVNQAELCCCEGCNRGRPRDCGLPNLDTGNVPGVHGPAAADVVGFAGDESAWIAQFMAAWEKATGNGFGSLQQLG
;
A
#
# COMPACT_ATOMS: atom_id res chain seq x y z
N GLY A 1 22.10 -12.28 22.77
CA GLY A 1 21.66 -12.72 24.11
C GLY A 1 20.38 -12.04 24.54
N ARG A 2 19.25 -12.34 23.88
CA ARG A 2 17.92 -11.95 24.39
C ARG A 2 17.50 -12.98 25.45
N THR A 3 16.84 -12.56 26.52
CA THR A 3 16.31 -13.48 27.53
C THR A 3 14.93 -13.97 27.10
N THR A 4 14.78 -15.28 26.97
CA THR A 4 13.47 -15.90 26.69
C THR A 4 12.61 -15.87 27.94
N VAL A 5 11.32 -15.55 27.76
CA VAL A 5 10.28 -15.67 28.78
C VAL A 5 9.25 -16.69 28.29
N GLU A 6 8.77 -17.55 29.20
CA GLU A 6 7.82 -18.62 28.85
C GLU A 6 6.39 -18.11 28.69
N HIS A 7 6.06 -16.98 29.32
CA HIS A 7 4.74 -16.39 29.30
C HIS A 7 4.79 -14.86 29.14
N CYS A 8 4.01 -14.34 28.19
CA CYS A 8 3.84 -12.92 27.94
C CYS A 8 2.36 -12.55 28.04
N SER A 9 1.83 -12.37 29.25
CA SER A 9 0.41 -12.02 29.46
C SER A 9 0.00 -10.70 28.80
N PHE A 10 0.96 -9.83 28.51
CA PHE A 10 0.75 -8.54 27.87
C PHE A 10 0.64 -8.58 26.34
N SER A 11 0.91 -9.71 25.68
CA SER A 11 1.11 -9.74 24.21
C SER A 11 -0.18 -9.60 23.39
N HIS A 12 -1.32 -9.96 23.96
CA HIS A 12 -2.60 -9.90 23.26
C HIS A 12 -3.03 -8.46 22.94
N GLY A 13 -3.59 -8.24 21.75
CA GLY A 13 -4.15 -6.96 21.33
C GLY A 13 -3.12 -5.87 20.98
N ARG A 14 -1.84 -6.21 20.88
CA ARG A 14 -0.77 -5.24 20.53
C ARG A 14 -0.40 -5.21 19.04
N LEU A 15 -0.86 -6.20 18.27
CA LEU A 15 -0.58 -6.30 16.85
C LEU A 15 -1.50 -5.38 16.04
N PRO A 16 -1.03 -4.84 14.91
CA PRO A 16 -1.84 -3.93 14.11
C PRO A 16 -3.03 -4.68 13.52
N ASN A 17 -4.22 -4.06 13.59
CA ASN A 17 -5.41 -4.56 12.90
C ASN A 17 -5.46 -3.94 11.50
N PRO A 18 -5.45 -4.76 10.42
CA PRO A 18 -5.45 -4.24 9.06
C PRO A 18 -6.64 -3.34 8.71
N GLU A 19 -7.82 -3.55 9.29
CA GLU A 19 -9.04 -2.75 9.01
C GLU A 19 -8.97 -1.29 9.54
N ASN A 20 -7.92 -0.98 10.31
CA ASN A 20 -7.72 0.35 10.90
C ASN A 20 -6.79 1.24 10.07
N GLY A 21 -6.24 0.74 8.96
CA GLY A 21 -5.37 1.51 8.07
C GLY A 21 -4.24 2.21 8.82
N CYS A 22 -3.99 3.47 8.47
CA CYS A 22 -2.86 4.22 9.03
C CYS A 22 -2.98 4.50 10.53
N VAL A 23 -4.16 4.41 11.13
CA VAL A 23 -4.31 4.51 12.59
C VAL A 23 -3.62 3.34 13.30
N ALA A 24 -3.72 2.12 12.75
CA ALA A 24 -3.00 0.97 13.31
C ALA A 24 -1.49 1.12 13.12
N ASN A 25 -1.04 1.64 11.99
CA ASN A 25 0.38 1.84 11.74
C ASN A 25 0.98 2.90 12.67
N ASP A 26 0.29 4.03 12.85
CA ASP A 26 0.72 5.09 13.76
C ASP A 26 0.81 4.57 15.20
N GLN A 27 -0.24 3.91 15.69
CA GLN A 27 -0.25 3.39 17.06
C GLN A 27 0.85 2.35 17.29
N VAL A 28 0.97 1.36 16.43
CA VAL A 28 1.89 0.23 16.66
C VAL A 28 3.33 0.60 16.30
N PHE A 29 3.58 1.04 15.07
CA PHE A 29 4.95 1.23 14.59
C PHE A 29 5.51 2.58 15.03
N VAL A 30 4.75 3.64 14.89
CA VAL A 30 5.25 4.99 15.20
C VAL A 30 5.31 5.22 16.70
N GLN A 31 4.18 5.08 17.39
CA GLN A 31 4.08 5.42 18.81
C GLN A 31 4.68 4.33 19.71
N HIS A 32 4.32 3.06 19.53
CA HIS A 32 4.78 1.99 20.44
C HIS A 32 6.17 1.44 20.11
N MET A 33 6.56 1.41 18.83
CA MET A 33 7.89 0.92 18.42
C MET A 33 8.90 2.05 18.17
N GLY A 34 8.46 3.32 18.12
CA GLY A 34 9.37 4.46 17.94
C GLY A 34 9.94 4.59 16.53
N LEU A 35 9.24 4.07 15.53
CA LEU A 35 9.65 4.16 14.12
C LEU A 35 9.15 5.46 13.49
N SER A 36 9.87 6.01 12.52
CA SER A 36 9.30 7.01 11.61
C SER A 36 8.33 6.38 10.62
N TRP A 37 7.56 7.19 9.87
CA TRP A 37 6.72 6.67 8.78
C TRP A 37 7.54 6.00 7.68
N GLY A 38 8.73 6.52 7.35
CA GLY A 38 9.64 5.88 6.39
C GLY A 38 10.21 4.55 6.90
N GLU A 39 10.56 4.47 8.20
CA GLU A 39 10.96 3.19 8.84
C GLU A 39 9.80 2.20 8.91
N THR A 40 8.59 2.67 9.17
CA THR A 40 7.36 1.87 9.15
C THR A 40 7.13 1.27 7.76
N ALA A 41 7.18 2.09 6.71
CA ALA A 41 7.04 1.64 5.33
C ALA A 41 8.14 0.64 4.93
N ALA A 42 9.39 0.92 5.32
CA ALA A 42 10.52 0.02 5.07
C ALA A 42 10.32 -1.35 5.75
N LEU A 43 9.86 -1.37 7.00
CA LEU A 43 9.58 -2.59 7.76
C LEU A 43 8.37 -3.36 7.20
N MET A 44 7.30 -2.67 6.80
CA MET A 44 6.11 -3.30 6.23
C MET A 44 6.37 -3.99 4.88
N ALA A 45 7.39 -3.55 4.14
CA ALA A 45 7.78 -4.17 2.88
C ALA A 45 8.32 -5.60 2.99
N VAL A 46 8.43 -6.17 4.20
CA VAL A 46 8.53 -7.64 4.35
C VAL A 46 7.37 -8.38 3.69
N HIS A 47 6.24 -7.71 3.48
CA HIS A 47 5.11 -8.19 2.67
C HIS A 47 5.48 -8.44 1.20
N SER A 48 6.64 -8.02 0.71
CA SER A 48 7.17 -8.51 -0.57
C SER A 48 7.40 -10.03 -0.57
N LEU A 49 7.41 -10.68 0.60
CA LEU A 49 7.50 -12.13 0.75
C LEU A 49 6.17 -12.76 1.18
N GLY A 50 5.83 -13.88 0.55
CA GLY A 50 4.72 -14.73 0.96
C GLY A 50 3.35 -14.17 0.57
N ARG A 51 2.32 -14.54 1.35
CA ARG A 51 0.92 -14.23 1.06
C ARG A 51 0.04 -14.30 2.29
N ALA A 52 -1.12 -13.64 2.24
CA ALA A 52 -2.21 -13.87 3.16
C ALA A 52 -2.96 -15.17 2.83
N LYS A 53 -3.46 -15.84 3.87
CA LYS A 53 -4.33 -17.01 3.76
C LYS A 53 -5.51 -16.88 4.69
N VAL A 54 -6.69 -17.22 4.19
CA VAL A 54 -7.96 -17.07 4.92
C VAL A 54 -7.90 -17.80 6.26
N GLU A 55 -7.35 -19.02 6.29
CA GLU A 55 -7.27 -19.84 7.51
C GLU A 55 -6.43 -19.21 8.63
N ASN A 56 -5.54 -18.27 8.32
CA ASN A 56 -4.62 -17.66 9.29
C ASN A 56 -5.07 -16.25 9.71
N SER A 57 -5.53 -15.43 8.75
CA SER A 57 -5.78 -14.00 8.98
C SER A 57 -7.18 -13.53 8.56
N GLY A 58 -7.90 -14.35 7.79
CA GLY A 58 -9.15 -13.98 7.13
C GLY A 58 -8.99 -13.21 5.83
N TYR A 59 -7.76 -12.97 5.37
CA TYR A 59 -7.44 -12.30 4.08
C TYR A 59 -6.83 -13.29 3.09
N ASP A 60 -6.82 -12.96 1.80
CA ASP A 60 -6.45 -13.90 0.74
C ASP A 60 -5.71 -13.23 -0.42
N GLY A 61 -4.49 -13.67 -0.70
CA GLY A 61 -3.71 -13.23 -1.86
C GLY A 61 -2.28 -12.83 -1.52
N PHE A 62 -1.49 -12.61 -2.56
CA PHE A 62 -0.10 -12.13 -2.49
C PHE A 62 -0.06 -10.60 -2.53
N TRP A 63 0.90 -9.96 -1.86
CA TRP A 63 1.12 -8.52 -2.00
C TRP A 63 1.86 -8.12 -3.29
N SER A 64 2.42 -9.12 -3.96
CA SER A 64 3.30 -8.99 -5.11
C SER A 64 3.01 -10.11 -6.10
N ASP A 65 3.57 -10.04 -7.31
CA ASP A 65 3.46 -11.14 -8.26
C ASP A 65 4.09 -12.42 -7.66
N ALA A 66 3.69 -13.59 -8.19
CA ALA A 66 4.13 -14.88 -7.65
C ALA A 66 5.67 -15.02 -7.62
N GLU A 67 6.40 -14.48 -8.59
CA GLU A 67 7.85 -14.58 -8.65
C GLU A 67 8.53 -13.74 -7.56
N SER A 68 8.15 -12.48 -7.49
CA SER A 68 8.67 -11.52 -6.51
C SER A 68 8.26 -11.88 -5.08
N SER A 69 7.11 -12.53 -4.89
CA SER A 69 6.65 -13.05 -3.58
C SER A 69 7.60 -14.07 -2.92
N ARG A 70 8.66 -14.50 -3.62
CA ARG A 70 9.71 -15.40 -3.12
C ARG A 70 11.08 -14.70 -3.00
N LYS A 71 11.14 -13.38 -3.21
CA LYS A 71 12.35 -12.58 -3.22
C LYS A 71 12.20 -11.42 -2.26
N PHE A 72 13.23 -11.16 -1.47
CA PHE A 72 13.28 -9.98 -0.61
C PHE A 72 13.73 -8.79 -1.47
N ASN A 73 12.79 -8.22 -2.23
CA ASN A 73 13.02 -7.14 -3.18
C ASN A 73 12.01 -6.01 -2.98
N ASN A 74 12.18 -4.91 -3.70
CA ASN A 74 11.31 -3.73 -3.55
C ASN A 74 9.96 -3.85 -4.30
N ASN A 75 9.55 -5.04 -4.76
CA ASN A 75 8.35 -5.20 -5.57
C ASN A 75 7.08 -4.85 -4.81
N TYR A 76 7.04 -4.98 -3.48
CA TYR A 76 5.95 -4.46 -2.65
C TYR A 76 5.57 -3.00 -2.99
N PHE A 77 6.57 -2.11 -3.11
CA PHE A 77 6.33 -0.70 -3.44
C PHE A 77 5.98 -0.51 -4.91
N LEU A 78 6.62 -1.25 -5.82
CA LEU A 78 6.27 -1.23 -7.24
C LEU A 78 4.83 -1.70 -7.46
N SER A 79 4.40 -2.76 -6.78
CA SER A 79 3.03 -3.26 -6.82
C SER A 79 2.04 -2.25 -6.28
N MET A 80 2.37 -1.56 -5.19
CA MET A 80 1.52 -0.52 -4.61
C MET A 80 1.29 0.64 -5.59
N LEU A 81 2.30 1.03 -6.37
CA LEU A 81 2.26 2.20 -7.24
C LEU A 81 1.85 1.89 -8.70
N ALA A 82 2.33 0.78 -9.26
CA ALA A 82 2.17 0.46 -10.67
C ALA A 82 0.90 -0.33 -10.97
N LYS A 83 0.18 -0.85 -9.96
CA LYS A 83 -1.05 -1.63 -10.13
C LYS A 83 -2.26 -0.83 -9.63
N GLY A 84 -3.43 -1.20 -10.15
CA GLY A 84 -4.69 -0.63 -9.68
C GLY A 84 -5.38 -1.52 -8.65
N TRP A 85 -5.86 -0.90 -7.58
CA TRP A 85 -6.40 -1.57 -6.40
C TRP A 85 -7.85 -1.14 -6.13
N GLY A 86 -8.76 -2.11 -6.07
CA GLY A 86 -10.18 -1.88 -5.78
C GLY A 86 -10.67 -2.67 -4.55
N PRO A 87 -11.71 -2.20 -3.85
CA PRO A 87 -12.18 -2.81 -2.62
C PRO A 87 -12.76 -4.21 -2.86
N GLU A 88 -12.24 -5.20 -2.15
CA GLU A 88 -12.79 -6.54 -1.97
C GLU A 88 -13.32 -6.66 -0.55
N ARG A 89 -14.65 -6.65 -0.44
CA ARG A 89 -15.34 -6.72 0.85
C ARG A 89 -15.74 -8.15 1.17
N ALA A 90 -15.90 -8.41 2.47
CA ALA A 90 -16.37 -9.68 2.98
C ALA A 90 -15.56 -10.89 2.47
N VAL A 91 -14.23 -10.82 2.58
CA VAL A 91 -13.32 -11.87 2.09
C VAL A 91 -13.72 -13.22 2.68
N ALA A 92 -13.88 -14.21 1.80
CA ALA A 92 -14.37 -15.55 2.14
C ALA A 92 -15.70 -15.56 2.94
N GLY A 93 -16.57 -14.56 2.71
CA GLY A 93 -17.86 -14.42 3.37
C GLY A 93 -17.80 -13.77 4.76
N ASN A 94 -16.64 -13.27 5.21
CA ASN A 94 -16.51 -12.63 6.52
C ASN A 94 -16.61 -11.09 6.42
N PRO A 95 -17.72 -10.46 6.85
CA PRO A 95 -17.94 -9.02 6.68
C PRO A 95 -16.95 -8.14 7.46
N ALA A 96 -16.22 -8.70 8.43
CA ALA A 96 -15.17 -8.00 9.19
C ALA A 96 -13.78 -8.11 8.53
N LYS A 97 -13.70 -8.63 7.31
CA LYS A 97 -12.47 -8.79 6.53
C LYS A 97 -12.63 -8.16 5.17
N ASN A 98 -11.99 -7.02 4.99
CA ASN A 98 -12.01 -6.23 3.78
C ASN A 98 -10.55 -5.97 3.36
N GLN A 99 -10.29 -6.11 2.06
CA GLN A 99 -8.96 -5.90 1.49
C GLN A 99 -9.09 -5.17 0.17
N TRP A 100 -7.96 -4.82 -0.43
CA TRP A 100 -7.91 -4.30 -1.78
C TRP A 100 -7.45 -5.42 -2.70
N ARG A 101 -8.22 -5.76 -3.72
CA ARG A 101 -7.80 -6.67 -4.78
C ARG A 101 -7.23 -5.89 -5.95
N ARG A 102 -6.36 -6.51 -6.73
CA ARG A 102 -5.94 -5.96 -8.02
C ARG A 102 -7.13 -5.92 -8.99
N VAL A 103 -7.35 -4.78 -9.66
CA VAL A 103 -8.49 -4.54 -10.57
C VAL A 103 -8.09 -3.98 -11.95
N ASP A 104 -6.79 -3.97 -12.26
CA ASP A 104 -6.29 -3.53 -13.56
C ASP A 104 -6.39 -4.63 -14.65
N MET A 105 -5.82 -4.38 -15.82
CA MET A 105 -5.94 -5.26 -17.00
C MET A 105 -5.40 -6.68 -16.82
N ASP A 106 -4.55 -6.92 -15.81
CA ASP A 106 -3.98 -8.24 -15.49
C ASP A 106 -4.52 -8.76 -14.15
N ALA A 107 -5.63 -8.21 -13.66
CA ALA A 107 -6.38 -8.74 -12.53
C ALA A 107 -6.77 -10.21 -12.76
N GLY A 108 -6.34 -11.10 -11.86
CA GLY A 108 -6.63 -12.53 -11.96
C GLY A 108 -5.85 -13.26 -13.07
N GLY A 109 -4.81 -12.64 -13.63
CA GLY A 109 -3.90 -13.26 -14.59
C GLY A 109 -3.09 -14.44 -14.03
N ARG A 110 -2.05 -14.87 -14.76
CA ARG A 110 -1.24 -16.07 -14.42
C ARG A 110 -0.49 -15.96 -13.08
N SER A 111 -0.48 -14.78 -12.47
CA SER A 111 0.28 -14.42 -11.26
C SER A 111 -0.41 -14.79 -9.95
N GLY A 112 -1.65 -15.28 -10.00
CA GLY A 112 -2.45 -15.57 -8.81
C GLY A 112 -3.16 -14.33 -8.26
N LYS A 113 -3.99 -14.52 -7.22
CA LYS A 113 -4.73 -13.43 -6.58
C LYS A 113 -3.78 -12.52 -5.83
N GLU A 114 -3.79 -11.24 -6.18
CA GLU A 114 -3.01 -10.21 -5.53
C GLU A 114 -3.91 -9.30 -4.68
N MET A 115 -3.37 -8.84 -3.55
CA MET A 115 -4.09 -8.05 -2.58
C MET A 115 -3.20 -7.05 -1.86
N MET A 116 -3.81 -6.04 -1.26
CA MET A 116 -3.20 -5.14 -0.29
C MET A 116 -4.17 -4.94 0.87
N LEU A 117 -3.67 -4.68 2.08
CA LEU A 117 -4.51 -4.31 3.21
C LEU A 117 -4.67 -2.78 3.31
N ASP A 118 -5.64 -2.29 4.09
CA ASP A 118 -5.76 -0.85 4.33
C ASP A 118 -4.47 -0.30 4.98
N THR A 119 -3.84 -1.07 5.88
CA THR A 119 -2.54 -0.72 6.48
C THR A 119 -1.41 -0.64 5.46
N ASP A 120 -1.49 -1.38 4.35
CA ASP A 120 -0.49 -1.31 3.28
C ASP A 120 -0.72 -0.07 2.42
N LEU A 121 -1.90 0.03 1.78
CA LEU A 121 -2.16 1.10 0.81
C LEU A 121 -2.16 2.48 1.45
N CYS A 122 -2.55 2.60 2.72
CA CYS A 122 -2.57 3.90 3.36
C CYS A 122 -1.19 4.55 3.42
N LEU A 123 -0.09 3.78 3.38
CA LEU A 123 1.28 4.32 3.35
C LEU A 123 1.49 5.27 2.17
N ALA A 124 0.88 4.94 1.02
CA ALA A 124 1.01 5.67 -0.23
C ALA A 124 -0.22 6.50 -0.58
N TYR A 125 -1.40 6.11 -0.14
CA TYR A 125 -2.67 6.67 -0.61
C TYR A 125 -3.52 7.20 0.53
N VAL A 126 -4.31 8.23 0.25
CA VAL A 126 -5.32 8.78 1.13
C VAL A 126 -6.61 8.84 0.32
N GLY A 127 -7.71 8.32 0.88
CA GLY A 127 -9.01 8.37 0.23
C GLY A 127 -9.61 9.77 0.26
N ASP A 128 -10.77 9.95 -0.38
CA ASP A 128 -11.50 11.20 -0.33
C ASP A 128 -13.01 11.06 -0.13
N ALA A 129 -13.59 12.13 0.40
CA ALA A 129 -15.02 12.39 0.35
C ALA A 129 -15.23 13.74 -0.34
N CYS A 130 -15.76 13.67 -1.57
CA CYS A 130 -16.10 14.84 -2.38
C CYS A 130 -17.58 15.18 -2.24
N VAL A 131 -17.87 16.48 -2.13
CA VAL A 131 -19.22 17.04 -2.18
C VAL A 131 -19.32 17.99 -3.36
N ASN A 132 -20.47 18.00 -4.03
CA ASN A 132 -20.77 18.96 -5.09
C ASN A 132 -20.63 20.38 -4.55
N ASP A 133 -19.70 21.14 -5.12
CA ASP A 133 -19.39 22.50 -4.75
C ASP A 133 -19.15 23.32 -6.02
N ARG A 134 -20.20 24.03 -6.45
CA ARG A 134 -20.16 24.87 -7.65
C ARG A 134 -19.21 26.07 -7.50
N SER A 135 -18.73 26.36 -6.30
CA SER A 135 -17.73 27.40 -6.05
C SER A 135 -16.29 26.88 -6.19
N SER A 136 -16.09 25.56 -6.18
CA SER A 136 -14.80 24.93 -6.45
C SER A 136 -14.48 24.96 -7.95
N PRO A 137 -13.21 25.16 -8.35
CA PRO A 137 -12.77 25.10 -9.76
C PRO A 137 -13.16 23.81 -10.49
N ASN A 138 -13.29 22.71 -9.74
CA ASN A 138 -13.60 21.39 -10.30
C ASN A 138 -15.08 21.00 -10.13
N GLY A 139 -15.93 21.89 -9.60
CA GLY A 139 -17.33 21.62 -9.32
C GLY A 139 -17.59 20.75 -8.08
N GLU A 140 -16.52 20.33 -7.38
CA GLU A 140 -16.54 19.51 -6.18
C GLU A 140 -15.45 19.96 -5.20
N THR A 141 -15.74 19.85 -3.91
CA THR A 141 -14.78 20.04 -2.81
C THR A 141 -14.56 18.70 -2.12
N CYS A 142 -13.31 18.25 -2.10
CA CYS A 142 -12.93 16.95 -1.56
C CYS A 142 -12.15 17.13 -0.25
N THR A 143 -12.47 16.30 0.74
CA THR A 143 -11.74 16.22 2.01
C THR A 143 -11.00 14.89 2.09
N PRO A 144 -9.76 14.87 2.60
CA PRO A 144 -9.04 13.62 2.86
C PRO A 144 -9.83 12.72 3.83
N GLN A 145 -9.88 11.42 3.53
CA GLN A 145 -10.48 10.39 4.37
C GLN A 145 -9.52 9.20 4.50
N PRO A 146 -9.61 8.41 5.60
CA PRO A 146 -8.87 7.15 5.69
C PRO A 146 -9.16 6.25 4.48
N LEU A 147 -8.10 5.75 3.84
CA LEU A 147 -8.26 4.77 2.76
C LEU A 147 -8.68 3.43 3.38
N LYS A 148 -9.97 3.08 3.24
CA LYS A 148 -10.54 1.83 3.78
C LYS A 148 -11.37 1.08 2.75
N ALA A 149 -11.06 -0.19 2.52
CA ALA A 149 -11.78 -1.04 1.57
C ALA A 149 -13.25 -1.24 1.97
N ALA A 150 -13.54 -1.23 3.27
CA ALA A 150 -14.91 -1.34 3.79
C ALA A 150 -15.78 -0.16 3.34
N ASP A 151 -15.23 1.06 3.37
CA ASP A 151 -16.00 2.29 3.30
C ASP A 151 -16.02 2.93 1.91
N LEU A 152 -14.97 2.71 1.12
CA LEU A 152 -14.76 3.43 -0.14
C LEU A 152 -15.15 2.61 -1.37
N ASP A 153 -15.86 3.26 -2.29
CA ASP A 153 -16.15 2.72 -3.63
C ASP A 153 -15.35 3.49 -4.67
N CYS A 154 -14.04 3.32 -4.61
CA CYS A 154 -13.06 3.95 -5.48
C CYS A 154 -11.90 2.99 -5.76
N CYS A 155 -11.01 3.38 -6.66
CA CYS A 155 -9.80 2.64 -6.99
C CYS A 155 -8.55 3.45 -6.62
N ALA A 156 -7.62 2.81 -5.91
CA ALA A 156 -6.32 3.37 -5.58
C ALA A 156 -5.28 2.97 -6.64
N TRP A 157 -4.67 3.97 -7.26
CA TRP A 157 -3.68 3.80 -8.33
C TRP A 157 -2.81 5.06 -8.44
N ALA A 158 -1.60 4.94 -8.98
CA ALA A 158 -0.75 6.09 -9.25
C ALA A 158 -0.85 6.50 -10.73
N ASN A 159 -0.85 7.81 -10.99
CA ASN A 159 -0.91 8.34 -12.34
C ASN A 159 0.50 8.55 -12.91
N ALA A 160 0.83 7.86 -14.00
CA ALA A 160 2.10 8.08 -14.69
C ALA A 160 2.10 9.34 -15.55
N GLY A 161 0.95 9.69 -16.16
CA GLY A 161 0.70 10.93 -16.90
C GLY A 161 1.92 11.45 -17.65
N LYS A 162 2.27 12.73 -17.45
CA LYS A 162 3.54 13.34 -17.92
C LYS A 162 4.68 13.24 -16.89
N SER A 163 4.49 12.56 -15.76
CA SER A 163 5.52 12.46 -14.73
C SER A 163 6.68 11.60 -15.22
N ARG A 164 7.84 12.23 -15.42
CA ARG A 164 9.08 11.52 -15.79
C ARG A 164 9.46 10.49 -14.71
N ARG A 165 9.28 10.85 -13.44
CA ARG A 165 9.62 9.98 -12.31
C ARG A 165 8.73 8.75 -12.28
N ALA A 166 7.42 8.92 -12.42
CA ALA A 166 6.47 7.79 -12.47
C ALA A 166 6.77 6.87 -13.67
N ARG A 167 6.99 7.42 -14.87
CA ARG A 167 7.37 6.63 -16.05
C ARG A 167 8.68 5.85 -15.86
N GLN A 168 9.67 6.45 -15.20
CA GLN A 168 10.94 5.79 -14.90
C GLN A 168 10.76 4.66 -13.87
N LEU A 169 9.97 4.90 -12.82
CA LEU A 169 9.68 3.90 -11.78
C LEU A 169 9.00 2.66 -12.35
N PHE A 170 8.01 2.87 -13.20
CA PHE A 170 7.21 1.77 -13.75
C PHE A 170 7.90 1.10 -14.93
N ASN A 171 9.00 1.66 -15.45
CA ASN A 171 9.64 1.19 -16.69
C ASN A 171 8.63 0.96 -17.83
N LEU A 172 7.62 1.82 -17.89
CA LEU A 172 6.43 1.71 -18.74
C LEU A 172 5.48 0.53 -18.47
N ASN A 173 5.76 -0.38 -17.53
CA ASN A 173 4.82 -1.40 -17.08
C ASN A 173 3.93 -0.85 -15.96
N MET A 174 2.69 -0.50 -16.30
CA MET A 174 1.71 0.01 -15.36
C MET A 174 0.35 -0.59 -15.69
N CYS A 175 -0.38 -1.00 -14.65
CA CYS A 175 -1.74 -1.50 -14.73
C CYS A 175 -1.89 -2.66 -15.72
N GLY A 176 -0.89 -3.55 -15.73
CA GLY A 176 -0.86 -4.75 -16.57
C GLY A 176 -0.45 -4.51 -18.03
N THR A 177 0.05 -3.32 -18.40
CA THR A 177 0.50 -3.02 -19.77
C THR A 177 1.87 -2.34 -19.80
N ASP A 178 2.71 -2.72 -20.78
CA ASP A 178 4.00 -2.07 -21.07
C ASP A 178 3.84 -0.80 -21.96
N GLN A 179 2.61 -0.47 -22.35
CA GLN A 179 2.28 0.67 -23.20
C GLN A 179 1.11 1.49 -22.64
N PRO A 180 1.26 2.10 -21.45
CA PRO A 180 0.23 2.95 -20.88
C PRO A 180 0.07 4.23 -21.74
N PRO A 181 -1.17 4.69 -21.97
CA PRO A 181 -1.45 5.92 -22.70
C PRO A 181 -0.90 7.13 -21.94
N ASP A 182 -0.51 8.18 -22.63
CA ASP A 182 0.08 9.37 -22.00
C ASP A 182 -0.92 10.24 -21.20
N ASN A 183 -2.23 9.98 -21.31
CA ASN A 183 -3.29 10.77 -20.69
C ASN A 183 -3.90 10.06 -19.47
N GLN A 184 -4.22 10.84 -18.43
CA GLN A 184 -4.71 10.34 -17.14
C GLN A 184 -6.06 9.62 -17.25
N VAL A 185 -6.99 10.12 -18.09
CA VAL A 185 -8.34 9.54 -18.23
C VAL A 185 -8.26 8.09 -18.68
N ASN A 186 -7.47 7.81 -19.71
CA ASN A 186 -7.32 6.47 -20.24
C ASN A 186 -6.47 5.58 -19.31
N GLN A 187 -5.55 6.16 -18.53
CA GLN A 187 -4.83 5.40 -17.50
C GLN A 187 -5.76 4.97 -16.35
N ALA A 188 -6.67 5.85 -15.89
CA ALA A 188 -7.66 5.49 -14.88
C ALA A 188 -8.54 4.33 -15.36
N GLU A 189 -8.96 4.35 -16.62
CA GLU A 189 -9.71 3.23 -17.22
C GLU A 189 -8.89 1.93 -17.30
N LEU A 190 -7.56 1.99 -17.46
CA LEU A 190 -6.70 0.79 -17.44
C LEU A 190 -6.46 0.24 -16.04
N CYS A 191 -6.29 1.13 -15.06
CA CYS A 191 -5.95 0.76 -13.70
C CYS A 191 -7.15 0.37 -12.86
N CYS A 192 -8.30 0.99 -13.12
CA CYS A 192 -9.43 0.96 -12.20
C CYS A 192 -10.67 0.28 -12.74
N CYS A 193 -10.48 -0.76 -13.55
CA CYS A 193 -11.59 -1.27 -14.34
C CYS A 193 -11.58 -2.78 -14.54
N GLU A 194 -12.31 -3.45 -13.65
CA GLU A 194 -12.69 -4.84 -13.82
C GLU A 194 -13.90 -4.92 -14.79
N GLY A 195 -13.65 -5.11 -16.09
CA GLY A 195 -14.71 -5.35 -17.10
C GLY A 195 -15.35 -4.10 -17.73
N CYS A 196 -14.53 -3.15 -18.19
CA CYS A 196 -14.92 -1.83 -18.73
C CYS A 196 -16.08 -1.84 -19.73
N ASN A 197 -17.29 -1.63 -19.20
CA ASN A 197 -18.45 -1.16 -19.95
C ASN A 197 -19.27 -0.13 -19.16
N ARG A 198 -18.71 0.50 -18.12
CA ARG A 198 -19.45 1.43 -17.25
C ARG A 198 -18.60 2.58 -16.71
N GLY A 199 -18.55 3.68 -17.48
CA GLY A 199 -18.17 5.01 -16.99
C GLY A 199 -16.74 5.15 -16.47
N ARG A 200 -16.37 6.38 -16.09
CA ARG A 200 -15.05 6.66 -15.48
C ARG A 200 -15.04 6.13 -14.05
N PRO A 201 -14.12 5.21 -13.68
CA PRO A 201 -13.98 4.75 -12.31
C PRO A 201 -13.69 5.91 -11.36
N ARG A 202 -14.26 5.88 -10.15
CA ARG A 202 -13.92 6.87 -9.12
C ARG A 202 -12.49 6.62 -8.63
N ASP A 203 -11.66 7.64 -8.69
CA ASP A 203 -10.31 7.63 -8.14
C ASP A 203 -10.36 7.74 -6.61
N CYS A 204 -9.53 7.00 -5.89
CA CYS A 204 -9.32 7.21 -4.46
C CYS A 204 -8.39 8.41 -4.17
N GLY A 205 -7.74 8.98 -5.18
CA GLY A 205 -6.83 10.11 -5.04
C GLY A 205 -7.51 11.47 -5.06
N LEU A 206 -7.08 12.36 -4.16
CA LEU A 206 -7.47 13.76 -4.16
C LEU A 206 -6.92 14.47 -5.41
N PRO A 207 -7.75 14.95 -6.35
CA PRO A 207 -7.28 15.53 -7.62
C PRO A 207 -6.46 16.82 -7.46
N ASN A 208 -6.47 17.44 -6.26
CA ASN A 208 -5.85 18.74 -5.99
C ASN A 208 -4.71 18.70 -4.96
N LEU A 209 -4.32 17.54 -4.46
CA LEU A 209 -3.29 17.45 -3.42
C LEU A 209 -1.92 17.16 -4.04
N ASP A 210 -1.34 18.04 -4.84
CA ASP A 210 -0.02 17.76 -5.47
C ASP A 210 1.12 17.84 -4.44
N THR A 211 1.34 16.77 -3.66
CA THR A 211 2.36 16.70 -2.60
C THR A 211 3.69 16.10 -3.06
N GLY A 212 3.88 15.79 -4.36
CA GLY A 212 5.11 15.14 -4.81
C GLY A 212 5.20 14.78 -6.30
N ASN A 213 6.28 14.09 -6.67
CA ASN A 213 6.63 13.79 -8.07
C ASN A 213 5.75 12.72 -8.75
N VAL A 214 4.93 11.98 -8.00
CA VAL A 214 4.01 10.94 -8.51
C VAL A 214 2.58 11.33 -8.10
N PRO A 215 1.75 11.81 -9.05
CA PRO A 215 0.37 12.22 -8.75
C PRO A 215 -0.50 11.05 -8.26
N GLY A 216 -1.39 11.33 -7.30
CA GLY A 216 -2.26 10.34 -6.66
C GLY A 216 -1.68 9.69 -5.40
N VAL A 217 -0.41 9.99 -5.05
CA VAL A 217 0.32 9.35 -3.95
C VAL A 217 0.53 10.36 -2.81
N HIS A 218 -0.27 10.25 -1.76
CA HIS A 218 -0.43 11.25 -0.70
C HIS A 218 -0.45 10.70 0.74
N GLY A 219 -0.17 9.41 0.93
CA GLY A 219 -0.08 8.79 2.25
C GLY A 219 1.07 9.35 3.11
N PRO A 220 1.08 9.09 4.43
CA PRO A 220 2.09 9.61 5.35
C PRO A 220 3.52 9.12 5.07
N ALA A 221 3.69 8.04 4.30
CA ALA A 221 4.99 7.54 3.85
C ALA A 221 5.15 7.63 2.32
N ALA A 222 4.33 8.44 1.63
CA ALA A 222 4.30 8.53 0.17
C ALA A 222 5.68 8.78 -0.47
N ALA A 223 6.45 9.72 0.08
CA ALA A 223 7.78 10.04 -0.41
C ALA A 223 8.75 8.86 -0.28
N ASP A 224 8.71 8.16 0.85
CA ASP A 224 9.54 6.98 1.12
C ASP A 224 9.14 5.82 0.21
N VAL A 225 7.85 5.53 0.05
CA VAL A 225 7.32 4.51 -0.89
C VAL A 225 7.84 4.77 -2.31
N VAL A 226 7.76 6.02 -2.79
CA VAL A 226 8.25 6.43 -4.12
C VAL A 226 9.79 6.34 -4.21
N GLY A 227 10.49 6.60 -3.12
CA GLY A 227 11.94 6.43 -3.02
C GLY A 227 12.33 4.96 -3.16
N PHE A 228 11.77 4.11 -2.31
CA PHE A 228 12.03 2.67 -2.23
C PHE A 228 11.63 1.91 -3.48
N ALA A 229 10.53 2.29 -4.14
CA ALA A 229 10.15 1.73 -5.43
C ALA A 229 11.22 1.94 -6.51
N GLY A 230 11.95 3.06 -6.46
CA GLY A 230 12.97 3.39 -7.48
C GLY A 230 14.40 3.09 -7.08
N ASP A 231 14.64 2.76 -5.80
CA ASP A 231 15.96 2.46 -5.27
C ASP A 231 15.84 1.39 -4.17
N GLU A 232 16.05 0.14 -4.58
CA GLU A 232 16.06 -1.00 -3.65
C GLU A 232 17.16 -0.87 -2.58
N SER A 233 18.30 -0.25 -2.91
CA SER A 233 19.39 -0.08 -1.93
C SER A 233 18.99 0.92 -0.84
N ALA A 234 18.25 1.98 -1.20
CA ALA A 234 17.69 2.91 -0.23
C ALA A 234 16.67 2.23 0.70
N TRP A 235 15.84 1.34 0.16
CA TRP A 235 14.93 0.53 0.98
C TRP A 235 15.69 -0.38 1.93
N ILE A 236 16.66 -1.16 1.44
CA ILE A 236 17.45 -2.09 2.27
C ILE A 236 18.17 -1.33 3.39
N ALA A 237 18.74 -0.16 3.12
CA ALA A 237 19.37 0.68 4.14
C ALA A 237 18.39 1.09 5.25
N GLN A 238 17.20 1.59 4.88
CA GLN A 238 16.17 1.97 5.85
C GLN A 238 15.59 0.76 6.59
N PHE A 239 15.39 -0.35 5.89
CA PHE A 239 14.89 -1.61 6.46
C PHE A 239 15.83 -2.12 7.55
N MET A 240 17.15 -2.12 7.32
CA MET A 240 18.13 -2.54 8.32
C MET A 240 18.04 -1.69 9.59
N ALA A 241 17.92 -0.36 9.45
CA ALA A 241 17.76 0.54 10.60
C ALA A 241 16.44 0.29 11.36
N ALA A 242 15.32 0.12 10.64
CA ALA A 242 14.03 -0.20 11.23
C ALA A 242 14.02 -1.57 11.91
N TRP A 243 14.66 -2.57 11.30
CA TRP A 243 14.78 -3.94 11.82
C TRP A 243 15.63 -4.00 13.08
N GLU A 244 16.73 -3.25 13.14
CA GLU A 244 17.55 -3.11 14.33
C GLU A 244 16.75 -2.53 15.49
N LYS A 245 16.00 -1.44 15.27
CA LYS A 245 15.10 -0.87 16.27
C LYS A 245 14.05 -1.88 16.72
N ALA A 246 13.35 -2.51 15.78
CA ALA A 246 12.27 -3.46 16.07
C ALA A 246 12.75 -4.66 16.89
N THR A 247 13.91 -5.24 16.53
CA THR A 247 14.44 -6.45 17.17
C THR A 247 15.32 -6.16 18.38
N GLY A 248 15.78 -4.92 18.55
CA GLY A 248 16.52 -4.43 19.71
C GLY A 248 15.64 -3.83 20.80
N ASN A 249 14.39 -3.48 20.48
CA ASN A 249 13.48 -2.81 21.42
C ASN A 249 13.29 -3.61 22.72
N GLY A 250 13.45 -2.93 23.86
CA GLY A 250 13.35 -3.53 25.19
C GLY A 250 14.58 -4.32 25.66
N PHE A 251 15.67 -4.38 24.88
CA PHE A 251 16.90 -5.09 25.26
C PHE A 251 18.11 -4.15 25.36
N GLY A 252 18.58 -3.89 26.59
CA GLY A 252 19.69 -2.95 26.83
C GLY A 252 21.11 -3.54 26.75
N SER A 253 21.26 -4.86 26.63
CA SER A 253 22.55 -5.57 26.77
C SER A 253 22.87 -6.49 25.58
N LEU A 254 22.38 -6.14 24.39
CA LEU A 254 22.71 -6.89 23.18
C LEU A 254 24.18 -6.69 22.78
N GLN A 255 24.81 -7.76 22.31
CA GLN A 255 26.18 -7.75 21.81
C GLN A 255 26.15 -7.91 20.30
N GLN A 256 27.03 -7.19 19.61
CA GLN A 256 27.22 -7.34 18.17
C GLN A 256 27.79 -8.73 17.88
N LEU A 257 27.16 -9.43 16.92
CA LEU A 257 27.71 -10.67 16.36
C LEU A 257 28.61 -10.27 15.19
N GLY A 258 29.88 -10.71 15.25
CA GLY A 258 30.87 -10.48 14.20
C GLY A 258 30.63 -11.30 12.96
#